data_AF-A0A8T4JDI8-F1
#
_entry.id   AF-A0A8T4JDI8-F1
#
_cell.length_a   1.000
_cell.length_b   1.000
_cell.length_c   1.000
_cell.angle_alpha   90.00
_cell.angle_beta   90.00
_cell.angle_gamma   90.00
#
_symmetry.space_group_name_H-M   'P 1'
#
loop_
_entity.id
_entity.type
_entity.pdbx_description
1 polymer ?
#
loop_
_entity_poly.entity_id
_entity_poly.type
_entity_poly.pdbx_seq_one_letter_code
_entity_poly.pdbx_strand_id
1 'polypeptide(L)'
;MAKEEKTEVKTGEKIEKNNKKEEVKKEEKTEVKEKVEEKKIDRKDERKKKEERLAILNINTTFNNTIMTMTDMSGNTISRYSGGESTKQSRLKANPTIAMFVAQKIAEEAKDNGITGFYVKIRAKTGENNPGPGAHTAVKSLTRAGFRIVSILDVTRIPRGGPKKPHGRRGRRV
;
A
#
# COMPACT_ATOMS: atom_id res chain seq x y z
N MET A 1 58.27 -35.84 43.12
CA MET A 1 56.97 -35.48 43.73
C MET A 1 56.69 -33.97 43.64
N ALA A 2 56.94 -33.28 42.52
CA ALA A 2 56.72 -31.81 42.43
C ALA A 2 56.22 -31.31 41.05
N LYS A 3 55.82 -32.22 40.15
CA LYS A 3 55.37 -31.89 38.79
C LYS A 3 53.87 -32.12 38.54
N GLU A 4 53.16 -32.81 39.43
CA GLU A 4 51.73 -33.14 39.26
C GLU A 4 50.79 -32.13 39.97
N GLU A 5 51.17 -31.58 41.13
CA GLU A 5 50.34 -30.59 41.86
C GLU A 5 50.23 -29.21 41.16
N LYS A 6 51.21 -28.81 40.36
CA LYS A 6 51.19 -27.49 39.67
C LYS A 6 50.32 -27.45 38.43
N THR A 7 49.91 -28.61 37.92
CA THR A 7 49.05 -28.74 36.73
C THR A 7 47.57 -28.68 37.07
N GLU A 8 47.15 -29.15 38.25
CA GLU A 8 45.74 -29.16 38.69
C GLU A 8 45.25 -27.80 39.23
N VAL A 9 46.13 -27.06 39.91
CA VAL A 9 45.79 -25.70 40.40
C VAL A 9 45.62 -24.70 39.24
N LYS A 10 46.34 -24.91 38.13
CA LYS A 10 46.25 -24.06 36.92
C LYS A 10 45.04 -24.36 36.04
N THR A 11 44.45 -25.55 36.14
CA THR A 11 43.22 -25.92 35.42
C THR A 11 41.97 -25.48 36.18
N GLY A 12 41.96 -25.52 37.52
CA GLY A 12 40.85 -25.05 38.36
C GLY A 12 40.54 -23.54 38.25
N GLU A 13 41.57 -22.68 38.35
CA GLU A 13 41.36 -21.21 38.24
C GLU A 13 40.88 -20.75 36.86
N LYS A 14 41.18 -21.50 35.80
CA LYS A 14 40.72 -21.20 34.44
C LYS A 14 39.24 -21.55 34.23
N ILE A 15 38.72 -22.54 34.97
CA ILE A 15 37.32 -22.97 34.88
C ILE A 15 36.41 -21.96 35.63
N GLU A 16 36.81 -21.52 36.83
CA GLU A 16 36.04 -20.52 37.60
C GLU A 16 36.01 -19.13 36.93
N LYS A 17 37.11 -18.71 36.29
CA LYS A 17 37.17 -17.44 35.54
C LYS A 17 36.34 -17.46 34.25
N ASN A 18 36.11 -18.64 33.67
CA ASN A 18 35.24 -18.79 32.50
C ASN A 18 33.76 -18.82 32.89
N ASN A 19 33.39 -19.49 33.99
CA ASN A 19 32.01 -19.51 34.49
C ASN A 19 31.53 -18.12 34.96
N LYS A 20 32.37 -17.36 35.69
CA LYS A 20 32.06 -15.96 36.07
C LYS A 20 31.92 -15.02 34.86
N LYS A 21 32.67 -15.25 33.78
CA LYS A 21 32.52 -14.45 32.54
C LYS A 21 31.27 -14.81 31.74
N GLU A 22 30.74 -16.02 31.88
CA GLU A 22 29.49 -16.43 31.24
C GLU A 22 28.24 -15.94 31.98
N GLU A 23 28.29 -15.85 33.31
CA GLU A 23 27.20 -15.31 34.13
C GLU A 23 27.03 -13.80 33.94
N VAL A 24 28.12 -13.03 33.97
CA VAL A 24 28.09 -11.57 33.71
C VAL A 24 27.62 -11.27 32.27
N LYS A 25 27.99 -12.11 31.29
CA LYS A 25 27.49 -12.00 29.90
C LYS A 25 26.02 -12.39 29.75
N LYS A 26 25.45 -13.17 30.66
CA LYS A 26 24.01 -13.50 30.65
C LYS A 26 23.21 -12.38 31.29
N GLU A 27 23.69 -11.79 32.37
CA GLU A 27 23.06 -10.65 33.06
C GLU A 27 23.05 -9.38 32.19
N GLU A 28 24.17 -9.05 31.53
CA GLU A 28 24.22 -7.95 30.56
C GLU A 28 23.27 -8.17 29.37
N LYS A 29 23.07 -9.42 28.94
CA LYS A 29 22.13 -9.75 27.85
C LYS A 29 20.67 -9.65 28.26
N THR A 30 20.33 -9.87 29.54
CA THR A 30 18.98 -9.67 30.06
C THR A 30 18.66 -8.20 30.28
N GLU A 31 19.57 -7.41 30.83
CA GLU A 31 19.37 -5.96 30.98
C GLU A 31 19.30 -5.22 29.64
N VAL A 32 20.09 -5.65 28.65
CA VAL A 32 20.02 -5.08 27.29
C VAL A 32 18.71 -5.48 26.60
N LYS A 33 18.16 -6.66 26.89
CA LYS A 33 16.84 -7.08 26.36
C LYS A 33 15.70 -6.28 26.99
N GLU A 34 15.71 -6.08 28.31
CA GLU A 34 14.69 -5.29 29.01
C GLU A 34 14.73 -3.81 28.58
N LYS A 35 15.92 -3.20 28.49
CA LYS A 35 16.07 -1.82 27.99
C LYS A 35 15.67 -1.66 26.51
N VAL A 36 15.77 -2.73 25.70
CA VAL A 36 15.30 -2.75 24.30
C VAL A 36 13.79 -2.94 24.23
N GLU A 37 13.17 -3.65 25.17
CA GLU A 37 11.72 -3.77 25.27
C GLU A 37 11.06 -2.51 25.82
N GLU A 38 11.61 -1.86 26.85
CA GLU A 38 11.15 -0.57 27.36
C GLU A 38 11.25 0.53 26.28
N LYS A 39 12.38 0.64 25.58
CA LYS A 39 12.50 1.56 24.42
C LYS A 39 11.56 1.24 23.25
N LYS A 40 11.10 -0.01 23.13
CA LYS A 40 10.09 -0.39 22.12
C LYS A 40 8.68 0.00 22.58
N ILE A 41 8.42 0.01 23.88
CA ILE A 41 7.14 0.39 24.49
C ILE A 41 6.99 1.92 24.44
N ASP A 42 8.03 2.68 24.80
CA ASP A 42 8.01 4.15 24.73
C ASP A 42 7.84 4.68 23.30
N ARG A 43 8.47 4.03 22.31
CA ARG A 43 8.27 4.36 20.88
C ARG A 43 6.88 4.00 20.34
N LYS A 44 6.14 3.17 21.06
CA LYS A 44 4.80 2.72 20.67
C LYS A 44 3.75 3.75 21.06
N ASP A 45 3.95 4.42 22.20
CA ASP A 45 3.01 5.37 22.78
C ASP A 45 3.14 6.79 22.19
N GLU A 46 4.31 7.16 21.65
CA GLU A 46 4.51 8.43 20.92
C GLU A 46 3.96 8.46 19.49
N ARG A 47 3.34 7.37 19.01
CA ARG A 47 2.52 7.43 17.79
C ARG A 47 1.24 8.22 18.07
N LYS A 48 1.38 9.54 18.22
CA LYS A 48 0.29 10.51 18.07
C LYS A 48 -0.57 10.01 16.93
N LYS A 49 -1.83 9.67 17.22
CA LYS A 49 -2.84 9.32 16.22
C LYS A 49 -2.86 10.46 15.20
N LYS A 50 -2.12 10.29 14.10
CA LYS A 50 -2.27 11.17 12.94
C LYS A 50 -3.74 11.04 12.56
N GLU A 51 -4.43 12.16 12.53
CA GLU A 51 -5.83 12.18 12.09
C GLU A 51 -5.89 11.55 10.71
N GLU A 52 -6.59 10.42 10.62
CA GLU A 52 -6.69 9.66 9.38
C GLU A 52 -7.64 10.41 8.45
N ARG A 53 -7.10 11.27 7.59
CA ARG A 53 -7.89 11.90 6.54
C ARG A 53 -8.14 10.89 5.42
N LEU A 54 -9.39 10.48 5.26
CA LEU A 54 -9.83 9.53 4.25
C LEU A 54 -10.49 10.28 3.09
N ALA A 55 -10.22 9.83 1.87
CA ALA A 55 -10.83 10.35 0.65
C ALA A 55 -11.46 9.23 -0.18
N ILE A 56 -12.37 9.59 -1.08
CA ILE A 56 -12.96 8.66 -2.05
C ILE A 56 -12.21 8.83 -3.37
N LEU A 57 -11.74 7.72 -3.94
CA LEU A 57 -11.16 7.70 -5.27
C LEU A 57 -12.11 7.01 -6.25
N ASN A 58 -12.64 7.78 -7.20
CA ASN A 58 -13.49 7.27 -8.26
C ASN A 58 -12.64 6.94 -9.49
N ILE A 59 -12.52 5.66 -9.80
CA ILE A 59 -11.76 5.13 -10.94
C ILE A 59 -12.77 4.71 -12.03
N ASN A 60 -12.87 5.51 -13.08
CA ASN A 60 -13.67 5.19 -14.26
C ASN A 60 -12.77 4.53 -15.31
N THR A 61 -12.96 3.23 -15.54
CA THR A 61 -12.15 2.43 -16.46
C THR A 61 -12.99 1.95 -17.62
N THR A 62 -12.64 2.40 -18.82
CA THR A 62 -13.22 1.93 -20.08
C THR A 62 -12.12 1.35 -20.96
N PHE A 63 -12.48 0.63 -22.02
CA PHE A 63 -11.49 0.13 -22.99
C PHE A 63 -10.73 1.25 -23.73
N ASN A 64 -11.23 2.49 -23.70
CA ASN A 64 -10.65 3.62 -24.44
C ASN A 64 -9.95 4.63 -23.54
N ASN A 65 -10.27 4.68 -22.24
CA ASN A 65 -9.68 5.64 -21.32
C ASN A 65 -9.79 5.18 -19.86
N THR A 66 -8.82 5.61 -19.05
CA THR A 66 -8.85 5.55 -17.59
C THR A 66 -8.91 6.97 -17.04
N ILE A 67 -9.94 7.27 -16.25
CA ILE A 67 -10.13 8.57 -15.61
C ILE A 67 -10.22 8.34 -14.11
N MET A 68 -9.43 9.08 -13.34
CA MET A 68 -9.42 9.00 -11.89
C MET A 68 -9.81 10.36 -11.33
N THR A 69 -10.71 10.36 -10.35
CA THR A 69 -11.20 11.57 -9.70
C THR A 69 -11.16 11.36 -8.20
N MET A 70 -10.34 12.16 -7.54
CA MET A 70 -10.20 12.19 -6.10
C MET A 70 -11.21 13.17 -5.51
N THR A 71 -11.98 12.70 -4.54
CA THR A 71 -13.08 13.45 -3.93
C THR A 71 -13.03 13.33 -2.41
N ASP A 72 -13.55 14.33 -1.71
CA ASP A 72 -13.86 14.23 -0.28
C ASP A 72 -15.01 13.24 -0.03
N MET A 73 -15.29 12.94 1.24
CA MET A 73 -16.43 12.09 1.63
C MET A 73 -17.79 12.66 1.20
N SER A 74 -17.91 13.99 1.12
CA SER A 74 -19.11 14.69 0.65
C SER A 74 -19.24 14.73 -0.88
N GLY A 75 -18.23 14.27 -1.63
CA GLY A 75 -18.25 14.23 -3.09
C GLY A 75 -17.69 15.47 -3.81
N ASN A 76 -17.16 16.45 -3.07
CA ASN A 76 -16.44 17.57 -3.67
C ASN A 76 -15.14 17.07 -4.30
N THR A 77 -14.85 17.53 -5.53
CA THR A 77 -13.66 17.10 -6.27
C THR A 77 -12.44 17.89 -5.81
N ILE A 78 -11.43 17.18 -5.34
CA ILE A 78 -10.13 17.76 -5.01
C ILE A 78 -9.29 17.82 -6.29
N SER A 79 -9.23 16.70 -7.00
CA SER A 79 -8.49 16.62 -8.24
C SER A 79 -8.96 15.53 -9.19
N ARG A 80 -8.55 15.65 -10.45
CA ARG A 80 -8.96 14.77 -11.53
C ARG A 80 -7.88 14.68 -12.60
N TYR A 81 -7.55 13.45 -12.96
CA TYR A 81 -6.61 13.17 -14.04
C TYR A 81 -7.15 12.10 -14.97
N SER A 82 -6.71 12.14 -16.22
CA SER A 82 -7.10 11.16 -17.23
C SER A 82 -5.90 10.61 -18.01
N GLY A 83 -6.04 9.42 -18.58
CA GLY A 83 -5.01 8.84 -19.44
C GLY A 83 -4.72 9.68 -20.70
N GLY A 84 -5.70 10.46 -21.16
CA GLY A 84 -5.53 11.39 -22.29
C GLY A 84 -4.70 12.63 -21.97
N GLU A 85 -4.56 12.99 -20.70
CA GLU A 85 -3.68 14.08 -20.27
C GLU A 85 -2.24 13.59 -20.11
N SER A 86 -2.06 12.36 -19.63
CA SER A 86 -0.74 11.74 -19.48
C SER A 86 -0.13 11.23 -20.79
N THR A 87 -0.90 11.10 -21.87
CA THR A 87 -0.39 10.61 -23.16
C THR A 87 -0.84 11.42 -24.37
N LYS A 88 0.10 11.59 -25.31
CA LYS A 88 -0.17 12.17 -26.63
C LYS A 88 -0.86 11.20 -27.58
N GLN A 89 -0.64 9.89 -27.42
CA GLN A 89 -1.19 8.86 -28.31
C GLN A 89 -2.58 8.41 -27.85
N SER A 90 -3.59 8.58 -28.71
CA SER A 90 -4.98 8.23 -28.40
C SER A 90 -5.20 6.76 -28.04
N ARG A 91 -4.50 5.85 -28.71
CA ARG A 91 -4.58 4.39 -28.46
C ARG A 91 -4.10 3.95 -27.08
N LEU A 92 -3.22 4.74 -26.45
CA LEU A 92 -2.59 4.38 -25.17
C LEU A 92 -3.38 4.85 -23.95
N LYS A 93 -4.45 5.62 -24.13
CA LYS A 93 -5.24 6.24 -23.05
C LYS A 93 -5.80 5.22 -22.03
N ALA A 94 -6.14 4.01 -22.47
CA ALA A 94 -6.61 2.94 -21.58
C ALA A 94 -5.51 2.00 -21.08
N ASN A 95 -4.28 2.13 -21.60
CA ASN A 95 -3.21 1.16 -21.32
C ASN A 95 -2.88 1.16 -19.82
N PRO A 96 -2.70 -0.02 -19.19
CA PRO A 96 -2.33 -0.14 -17.78
C PRO A 96 -1.12 0.70 -17.36
N THR A 97 -0.12 0.86 -18.24
CA THR A 97 1.06 1.69 -17.97
C THR A 97 0.70 3.15 -17.72
N ILE A 98 -0.27 3.67 -18.49
CA ILE A 98 -0.75 5.04 -18.36
C ILE A 98 -1.60 5.21 -17.12
N ALA A 99 -2.42 4.22 -16.78
CA ALA A 99 -3.16 4.20 -15.51
C ALA A 99 -2.20 4.30 -14.31
N MET A 100 -1.01 3.68 -14.38
CA MET A 100 -0.01 3.81 -13.32
C MET A 100 0.49 5.25 -13.17
N PHE A 101 0.82 5.95 -14.27
CA PHE A 101 1.26 7.34 -14.22
C PHE A 101 0.16 8.29 -13.72
N VAL A 102 -1.09 8.05 -14.13
CA VAL A 102 -2.25 8.81 -13.63
C VAL A 102 -2.42 8.63 -12.12
N ALA A 103 -2.28 7.39 -11.62
CA ALA A 103 -2.36 7.11 -10.19
C ALA A 103 -1.20 7.75 -9.40
N GLN A 104 -0.01 7.86 -9.98
CA GLN A 104 1.13 8.56 -9.37
C GLN A 104 0.87 10.06 -9.22
N LYS A 105 0.33 10.73 -10.24
CA LYS A 105 -0.05 12.15 -10.13
C LYS A 105 -1.07 12.41 -9.02
N ILE A 106 -2.10 11.55 -8.92
CA ILE A 106 -3.07 11.63 -7.81
C ILE A 106 -2.40 11.38 -6.46
N ALA A 107 -1.49 10.40 -6.41
CA ALA A 107 -0.75 10.10 -5.19
C ALA A 107 0.13 11.28 -4.72
N GLU A 108 0.69 12.07 -5.64
CA GLU A 108 1.45 13.28 -5.30
C GLU A 108 0.54 14.33 -4.69
N GLU A 109 -0.53 14.72 -5.37
CA GLU A 109 -1.48 15.71 -4.81
C GLU A 109 -2.18 15.24 -3.54
N ALA A 110 -2.42 13.94 -3.40
CA ALA A 110 -3.00 13.38 -2.19
C ALA A 110 -2.07 13.54 -0.98
N LYS A 111 -0.75 13.47 -1.19
CA LYS A 111 0.24 13.75 -0.13
C LYS A 111 0.21 15.22 0.25
N ASP A 112 0.13 16.12 -0.73
CA ASP A 112 0.07 17.57 -0.50
C ASP A 112 -1.19 17.95 0.30
N ASN A 113 -2.31 17.26 0.04
CA ASN A 113 -3.58 17.44 0.75
C ASN A 113 -3.66 16.70 2.11
N GLY A 114 -2.62 15.95 2.50
CA GLY A 114 -2.57 15.21 3.76
C GLY A 114 -3.51 14.00 3.83
N ILE A 115 -3.89 13.42 2.69
CA ILE A 115 -4.76 12.23 2.64
C ILE A 115 -3.94 11.00 3.04
N THR A 116 -4.50 10.17 3.92
CA THR A 116 -3.83 8.99 4.47
C THR A 116 -4.33 7.68 3.86
N GLY A 117 -5.57 7.67 3.38
CA GLY A 117 -6.18 6.49 2.79
C GLY A 117 -7.34 6.76 1.87
N PHE A 118 -7.70 5.75 1.09
CA PHE A 118 -8.73 5.83 0.06
C PHE A 118 -9.82 4.78 0.21
N TYR A 119 -11.06 5.20 -0.01
CA TYR A 119 -12.17 4.35 -0.44
C TYR A 119 -12.18 4.32 -1.97
N VAL A 120 -11.86 3.17 -2.56
CA VAL A 120 -11.77 3.03 -4.00
C VAL A 120 -13.11 2.60 -4.56
N LYS A 121 -13.65 3.38 -5.49
CA LYS A 121 -14.86 3.08 -6.26
C LYS A 121 -14.47 2.87 -7.71
N ILE A 122 -14.54 1.63 -8.19
CA ILE A 122 -14.27 1.27 -9.58
C ILE A 122 -15.57 1.33 -10.36
N ARG A 123 -15.55 1.91 -11.55
CA ARG A 123 -16.71 1.99 -12.45
C ARG A 123 -16.30 1.64 -13.86
N ALA A 124 -16.88 0.59 -14.41
CA ALA A 124 -16.84 0.30 -15.84
C ALA A 124 -17.92 1.06 -16.60
N LYS A 125 -17.92 0.94 -17.93
CA LYS A 125 -19.00 1.47 -18.76
C LYS A 125 -20.30 0.73 -18.45
N THR A 126 -21.43 1.44 -18.47
CA THR A 126 -22.75 0.85 -18.24
C THR A 126 -23.00 -0.34 -19.17
N GLY A 127 -23.35 -1.49 -18.57
CA GLY A 127 -23.63 -2.73 -19.30
C GLY A 127 -22.40 -3.55 -19.73
N GLU A 128 -21.19 -3.11 -19.38
CA GLU A 128 -19.98 -3.93 -19.41
C GLU A 128 -19.76 -4.50 -18.00
N ASN A 129 -19.57 -5.82 -17.90
CA ASN A 129 -19.37 -6.48 -16.60
C ASN A 129 -17.91 -6.43 -16.13
N ASN A 130 -16.98 -6.10 -17.03
CA ASN A 130 -15.56 -6.17 -16.75
C ASN A 130 -14.99 -4.75 -16.61
N PRO A 131 -14.28 -4.45 -15.52
CA PRO A 131 -13.54 -3.21 -15.41
C PRO A 131 -12.45 -3.15 -16.48
N GLY A 132 -12.22 -1.96 -17.04
CA GLY A 132 -11.19 -1.77 -18.07
C GLY A 132 -9.77 -2.10 -17.57
N PRO A 133 -8.80 -2.27 -18.49
CA PRO A 133 -7.47 -2.82 -18.17
C PRO A 133 -6.64 -1.98 -17.18
N GLY A 134 -6.97 -0.69 -17.00
CA GLY A 134 -6.32 0.20 -16.04
C GLY A 134 -6.81 0.09 -14.58
N ALA A 135 -7.85 -0.70 -14.29
CA ALA A 135 -8.47 -0.72 -12.95
C ALA A 135 -7.53 -1.29 -11.88
N HIS A 136 -7.05 -2.51 -12.09
CA HIS A 136 -6.18 -3.19 -11.11
C HIS A 136 -4.81 -2.51 -10.99
N THR A 137 -4.27 -1.97 -12.09
CA THR A 137 -2.99 -1.28 -12.06
C THR A 137 -3.04 0.04 -11.30
N ALA A 138 -4.14 0.79 -11.41
CA ALA A 138 -4.36 2.01 -10.63
C ALA A 138 -4.33 1.73 -9.11
N VAL A 139 -5.10 0.74 -8.67
CA VAL A 139 -5.16 0.32 -7.26
C VAL A 139 -3.77 -0.11 -6.78
N LYS A 140 -3.08 -0.95 -7.56
CA LYS A 140 -1.73 -1.43 -7.23
C LYS A 140 -0.72 -0.27 -7.11
N SER A 141 -0.81 0.73 -7.98
CA SER A 141 0.06 1.91 -7.90
C SER A 141 -0.15 2.72 -6.63
N LEU A 142 -1.40 2.88 -6.18
CA LEU A 142 -1.71 3.62 -4.94
C LEU A 142 -1.19 2.89 -3.70
N THR A 143 -1.33 1.56 -3.66
CA THR A 143 -0.73 0.74 -2.60
C THR A 143 0.79 0.91 -2.58
N ARG A 144 1.44 0.89 -3.76
CA ARG A 144 2.89 1.11 -3.87
C ARG A 144 3.32 2.52 -3.46
N ALA A 145 2.45 3.52 -3.65
CA ALA A 145 2.70 4.90 -3.24
C ALA A 145 2.58 5.11 -1.70
N GLY A 146 2.10 4.10 -0.96
CA GLY A 146 2.04 4.10 0.50
C GLY A 146 0.69 4.45 1.11
N PHE A 147 -0.37 4.55 0.30
CA PHE A 147 -1.72 4.83 0.81
C PHE A 147 -2.41 3.59 1.35
N ARG A 148 -3.17 3.76 2.43
CA ARG A 148 -4.02 2.69 2.96
C ARG A 148 -5.30 2.59 2.12
N ILE A 149 -5.54 1.43 1.53
CA ILE A 149 -6.79 1.15 0.82
C ILE A 149 -7.78 0.54 1.83
N VAL A 150 -8.87 1.25 2.11
CA VAL A 150 -9.85 0.83 3.13
C VAL A 150 -10.84 -0.16 2.54
N SER A 151 -11.40 0.17 1.37
CA SER A 151 -12.31 -0.72 0.65
C SER A 151 -12.17 -0.53 -0.85
N ILE A 152 -12.51 -1.58 -1.59
CA ILE A 152 -12.63 -1.56 -3.04
C ILE A 152 -14.07 -1.96 -3.36
N LEU A 153 -14.81 -1.06 -4.00
CA LEU A 153 -16.20 -1.26 -4.39
C LEU A 153 -16.32 -1.16 -5.90
N ASP A 154 -17.02 -2.11 -6.52
CA ASP A 154 -17.48 -1.96 -7.89
C ASP A 154 -18.83 -1.23 -7.89
N VAL A 155 -18.86 -0.08 -8.55
CA VAL A 155 -20.03 0.81 -8.68
C VAL A 155 -20.50 0.88 -10.14
N THR A 156 -20.15 -0.14 -10.94
CA THR A 156 -20.61 -0.29 -12.32
C THR A 156 -22.13 -0.37 -12.36
N ARG A 157 -22.75 0.46 -13.19
CA ARG A 157 -24.22 0.54 -13.29
C ARG A 157 -24.72 -0.64 -14.11
N ILE A 158 -25.49 -1.52 -13.45
CA ILE A 158 -26.20 -2.62 -14.11
C ILE A 158 -27.63 -2.14 -14.42
N PRO A 159 -28.00 -1.99 -15.70
CA PRO A 159 -29.36 -1.59 -16.06
C PRO A 159 -30.34 -2.77 -15.83
N ARG A 160 -31.46 -2.52 -15.13
CA ARG A 160 -32.55 -3.51 -14.93
C ARG A 160 -33.46 -3.65 -16.17
N GLY A 161 -32.90 -3.46 -17.37
CA GLY A 161 -33.60 -3.12 -18.61
C GLY A 161 -33.07 -1.78 -19.16
N GLY A 162 -33.08 -1.61 -20.49
CA GLY A 162 -32.50 -0.41 -21.10
C GLY A 162 -32.65 -0.35 -22.60
N PRO A 163 -32.19 0.75 -23.23
CA PRO A 163 -32.24 0.92 -24.67
C PRO A 163 -31.47 -0.19 -25.39
N LYS A 164 -31.90 -0.51 -26.61
CA LYS A 164 -31.26 -1.52 -27.46
C LYS A 164 -29.78 -1.20 -27.64
N LYS A 165 -28.91 -2.20 -27.43
CA LYS A 165 -27.45 -2.06 -27.62
C LYS A 165 -27.13 -1.60 -29.06
N PRO A 166 -26.05 -0.82 -29.26
CA PRO A 166 -25.62 -0.39 -30.59
C PRO A 166 -25.23 -1.59 -31.46
N HIS A 167 -25.24 -1.41 -32.80
CA HIS A 167 -24.91 -2.40 -33.84
C HIS A 167 -26.01 -3.43 -34.19
N GLY A 168 -27.22 -3.28 -33.65
CA GLY A 168 -28.39 -4.05 -34.08
C GLY A 168 -28.28 -5.56 -33.83
N ARG A 169 -29.10 -6.37 -34.53
CA ARG A 169 -29.19 -7.83 -34.31
C ARG A 169 -27.91 -8.58 -34.69
N ARG A 170 -27.20 -8.10 -35.72
CA ARG A 170 -26.01 -8.76 -36.27
C ARG A 170 -24.71 -8.33 -35.58
N GLY A 171 -24.78 -7.38 -34.66
CA GLY A 171 -23.60 -6.86 -33.96
C GLY A 171 -22.66 -6.08 -34.88
N ARG A 172 -21.46 -5.77 -34.35
CA ARG A 172 -20.41 -5.09 -35.11
C ARG A 172 -19.75 -6.09 -36.05
N ARG A 173 -19.88 -5.87 -37.36
CA ARG A 173 -19.13 -6.59 -38.39
C ARG A 173 -17.90 -5.77 -38.73
N VAL A 174 -16.72 -6.29 -38.41
CA VAL A 174 -15.41 -5.75 -38.79
C VAL A 174 -14.84 -6.58 -39.92
#